data_AF-A0A1G4Y5K3-F1
#
_entry.id   AF-A0A1G4Y5K3-F1
#
_cell.length_a   1.000
_cell.length_b   1.000
_cell.length_c   1.000
_cell.angle_alpha   90.00
_cell.angle_beta   90.00
_cell.angle_gamma   90.00
#
_symmetry.space_group_name_H-M   'P 1'
#
loop_
_entity.id
_entity.type
_entity.pdbx_description
1 polymer ?
#
loop_
_entity_poly.entity_id
_entity_poly.type
_entity_poly.pdbx_seq_one_letter_code
_entity_poly.pdbx_strand_id
1 'polypeptide(L)'
;MKMTQLISMLALVTFAAGAQAQILYEVANSTGGQQVAGVGIDQAAIYGGINDARGRAQNAQGMAEWAGQTAQSASQVAATAQGTASYAVGRAADARARADYTAQYNWGYTRAAAISACMATGASPAYCAVVNDSTFPPP
;
A
#
# COMPACT_ATOMS: atom_id res chain seq x y z
N MET A 1 -1.35 -19.11 -3.72
CA MET A 1 -2.45 -20.00 -3.28
C MET A 1 -2.44 -20.12 -1.75
N LYS A 2 -2.86 -19.07 -1.03
CA LYS A 2 -2.94 -19.08 0.46
C LYS A 2 -4.11 -18.26 1.03
N MET A 3 -4.69 -17.33 0.25
CA MET A 3 -5.82 -16.51 0.68
C MET A 3 -7.17 -17.24 0.70
N THR A 4 -7.37 -18.23 -0.18
CA THR A 4 -8.68 -18.90 -0.31
C THR A 4 -9.05 -19.75 0.91
N GLN A 5 -8.06 -20.34 1.61
CA GLN A 5 -8.34 -21.16 2.80
C GLN A 5 -8.73 -20.35 4.04
N LEU A 6 -8.22 -19.11 4.15
CA LEU A 6 -8.56 -18.21 5.26
C LEU A 6 -10.00 -17.70 5.16
N ILE A 7 -10.49 -17.45 3.94
CA ILE A 7 -11.88 -17.02 3.71
C ILE A 7 -12.86 -18.16 4.03
N SER A 8 -12.52 -19.40 3.67
CA SER A 8 -13.34 -20.58 3.99
C SER A 8 -13.44 -20.85 5.49
N MET A 9 -12.35 -20.65 6.25
CA MET A 9 -12.39 -20.79 7.72
C MET A 9 -13.21 -19.69 8.39
N LEU A 10 -13.12 -18.44 7.91
CA LEU A 10 -13.90 -17.34 8.47
C LEU A 10 -15.41 -17.53 8.24
N ALA A 11 -15.80 -18.06 7.08
CA ALA A 11 -17.19 -18.38 6.76
C ALA A 11 -17.76 -19.55 7.60
N LEU A 12 -16.92 -20.53 7.97
CA LEU A 12 -17.32 -21.64 8.84
C LEU A 12 -17.53 -21.21 10.30
N VAL A 13 -16.73 -20.26 10.80
CA VAL A 13 -16.88 -19.75 12.17
C VAL A 13 -18.11 -18.84 12.29
N THR A 14 -18.43 -18.04 11.26
CA THR A 14 -19.66 -17.23 11.25
C THR A 14 -20.92 -18.08 11.13
N PHE A 15 -20.90 -19.18 10.36
CA PHE A 15 -22.02 -20.12 10.30
C PHE A 15 -22.22 -20.91 11.60
N ALA A 16 -21.13 -21.34 12.25
CA ALA A 16 -21.20 -22.04 13.54
C ALA A 16 -21.72 -21.13 14.66
N ALA A 17 -21.32 -19.86 14.68
CA ALA A 17 -21.83 -18.87 15.64
C ALA A 17 -23.31 -18.52 15.40
N GLY A 18 -23.77 -18.49 14.15
CA GLY A 18 -25.17 -18.28 13.79
C GLY A 18 -26.07 -19.46 14.16
N ALA A 19 -25.60 -20.69 13.94
CA ALA A 19 -26.34 -21.91 14.29
C ALA A 19 -26.46 -22.11 15.81
N GLN A 20 -25.41 -21.80 16.57
CA GLN A 20 -25.44 -21.88 18.04
C GLN A 20 -26.41 -20.85 18.65
N ALA A 21 -26.57 -19.66 18.03
CA ALA A 21 -27.53 -18.67 18.50
C ALA A 21 -28.99 -19.08 18.27
N GLN A 22 -29.31 -19.81 17.18
CA GLN A 22 -30.67 -20.30 16.91
C GLN A 22 -31.07 -21.47 17.82
N ILE A 23 -30.16 -22.41 18.09
CA ILE A 23 -30.43 -23.56 18.96
C ILE A 23 -30.70 -23.12 20.40
N LEU A 24 -29.93 -22.16 20.92
CA LEU A 24 -30.17 -21.60 22.26
C LEU A 24 -31.52 -20.85 22.35
N TYR A 25 -31.97 -20.22 21.26
CA TYR A 25 -33.24 -19.49 21.24
C TYR A 25 -34.47 -20.43 21.18
N GLU A 26 -34.39 -21.54 20.44
CA GLU A 26 -35.44 -22.57 20.42
C GLU A 26 -35.51 -23.38 21.72
N VAL A 27 -34.38 -23.63 22.39
CA VAL A 27 -34.34 -24.30 23.70
C VAL A 27 -34.97 -23.42 24.79
N ALA A 28 -34.74 -22.10 24.76
CA ALA A 28 -35.34 -21.18 25.72
C ALA A 28 -36.85 -20.98 25.52
N ASN A 29 -37.35 -21.09 24.29
CA ASN A 29 -38.77 -20.90 23.98
C ASN A 29 -39.60 -22.19 24.14
N SER A 30 -38.99 -23.37 24.00
CA SER A 30 -39.67 -24.67 24.22
C SER A 30 -39.83 -25.05 25.70
N THR A 31 -39.12 -24.37 26.60
CA THR A 31 -39.22 -24.61 28.05
C THR A 31 -40.28 -23.78 28.77
N GLY A 32 -41.02 -22.89 28.09
CA GLY A 32 -42.20 -22.22 28.67
C GLY A 32 -41.99 -21.62 30.07
N GLY A 33 -40.78 -21.15 30.40
CA GLY A 33 -40.46 -20.63 31.73
C GLY A 33 -40.34 -21.68 32.84
N GLN A 34 -40.09 -22.95 32.54
CA GLN A 34 -39.85 -23.95 33.58
C GLN A 34 -38.49 -23.75 34.26
N GLN A 35 -38.59 -23.50 35.56
CA GLN A 35 -37.49 -23.35 36.51
C GLN A 35 -36.60 -24.59 36.50
N VAL A 36 -35.34 -24.43 36.10
CA VAL A 36 -34.30 -25.38 36.46
C VAL A 36 -34.03 -25.19 37.96
N ALA A 37 -34.59 -26.09 38.78
CA ALA A 37 -34.35 -26.23 40.22
C ALA A 37 -34.33 -24.91 41.04
N GLY A 38 -35.53 -24.36 41.33
CA GLY A 38 -35.73 -23.45 42.46
C GLY A 38 -35.29 -21.99 42.29
N VAL A 39 -34.78 -21.58 41.14
CA VAL A 39 -34.48 -20.16 40.85
C VAL A 39 -35.38 -19.68 39.71
N GLY A 40 -36.24 -18.71 39.99
CA GLY A 40 -37.07 -18.06 38.98
C GLY A 40 -36.17 -17.38 37.94
N ILE A 41 -36.31 -17.78 36.67
CA ILE A 41 -35.60 -17.14 35.56
C ILE A 41 -36.28 -15.79 35.33
N ASP A 42 -35.61 -14.70 35.71
CA ASP A 42 -36.07 -13.34 35.43
C ASP A 42 -35.98 -13.07 33.92
N GLN A 43 -37.06 -13.38 33.21
CA GLN A 43 -37.16 -13.19 31.76
C GLN A 43 -36.90 -11.73 31.36
N ALA A 44 -37.24 -10.74 32.19
CA ALA A 44 -37.01 -9.34 31.87
C ALA A 44 -35.51 -9.00 31.84
N ALA A 45 -34.73 -9.56 32.77
CA ALA A 45 -33.28 -9.43 32.77
C ALA A 45 -32.63 -10.12 31.55
N ILE A 46 -33.16 -11.27 31.11
CA ILE A 46 -32.70 -11.97 29.90
C ILE A 46 -33.01 -11.16 28.64
N TYR A 47 -34.24 -10.68 28.47
CA TYR A 47 -34.61 -9.86 27.32
C TYR A 47 -33.83 -8.52 27.29
N GLY A 48 -33.60 -7.90 28.44
CA GLY A 48 -32.73 -6.72 28.55
C GLY A 48 -31.29 -7.00 28.12
N GLY A 49 -30.72 -8.12 28.57
CA GLY A 49 -29.37 -8.56 28.18
C GLY A 49 -29.25 -8.88 26.68
N ILE A 50 -30.26 -9.50 26.08
CA ILE A 50 -30.29 -9.80 24.64
C ILE A 50 -30.38 -8.51 23.81
N ASN A 51 -31.21 -7.54 24.22
CA ASN A 51 -31.35 -6.27 23.50
C ASN A 51 -30.05 -5.45 23.56
N ASP A 52 -29.39 -5.41 24.72
CA ASP A 52 -28.09 -4.74 24.88
C ASP A 52 -26.99 -5.43 24.05
N ALA A 53 -26.91 -6.77 24.08
CA ALA A 53 -25.98 -7.53 23.26
C ALA A 53 -26.21 -7.31 21.76
N ARG A 54 -27.48 -7.24 21.33
CA ARG A 54 -27.85 -6.96 19.93
C ARG A 54 -27.47 -5.54 19.51
N GLY A 55 -27.65 -4.56 20.39
CA GLY A 55 -27.21 -3.18 20.15
C GLY A 55 -25.70 -3.05 20.00
N ARG A 56 -24.92 -3.73 20.87
CA ARG A 56 -23.45 -3.79 20.76
C ARG A 56 -22.99 -4.48 19.47
N ALA A 57 -23.66 -5.56 19.07
CA ALA A 57 -23.36 -6.27 17.83
C ALA A 57 -23.60 -5.41 16.58
N GLN A 58 -24.70 -4.65 16.54
CA GLN A 58 -25.00 -3.72 15.44
C GLN A 58 -23.98 -2.57 15.37
N ASN A 59 -23.58 -2.02 16.52
CA ASN A 59 -22.54 -0.99 16.58
C ASN A 59 -21.18 -1.55 16.08
N ALA A 60 -20.81 -2.75 16.51
CA ALA A 60 -19.59 -3.42 16.04
C ALA A 60 -19.62 -3.71 14.53
N GLN A 61 -20.77 -4.08 13.97
CA GLN A 61 -20.95 -4.24 12.52
C GLN A 61 -20.75 -2.91 11.77
N GLY A 62 -21.34 -1.82 12.25
CA GLY A 62 -21.14 -0.49 11.65
C GLY A 62 -19.68 -0.02 11.72
N MET A 63 -18.99 -0.29 12.83
CA MET A 63 -17.56 0.00 12.97
C MET A 63 -16.70 -0.83 12.00
N ALA A 64 -17.05 -2.10 11.78
CA ALA A 64 -16.35 -2.96 10.84
C ALA A 64 -16.56 -2.49 9.38
N GLU A 65 -17.76 -2.05 9.02
CA GLU A 65 -18.05 -1.46 7.70
C GLU A 65 -17.26 -0.17 7.47
N TRP A 66 -17.24 0.72 8.45
CA TRP A 66 -16.46 1.97 8.41
C TRP A 66 -14.96 1.70 8.28
N ALA A 67 -14.43 0.73 9.03
CA ALA A 67 -13.03 0.31 8.93
C ALA A 67 -12.72 -0.25 7.53
N GLY A 68 -13.65 -1.01 6.93
CA GLY A 68 -13.53 -1.51 5.56
C GLY A 68 -13.46 -0.38 4.52
N GLN A 69 -14.33 0.62 4.62
CA GLN A 69 -14.32 1.79 3.73
C GLN A 69 -13.02 2.60 3.88
N THR A 70 -12.54 2.78 5.11
CA THR A 70 -11.29 3.48 5.39
C THR A 70 -10.09 2.74 4.79
N ALA A 71 -10.04 1.42 4.90
CA ALA A 71 -8.99 0.60 4.29
C ALA A 71 -9.00 0.70 2.75
N GLN A 72 -10.17 0.76 2.12
CA GLN A 72 -10.30 0.97 0.67
C GLN A 72 -9.85 2.37 0.24
N SER A 73 -10.18 3.40 1.02
CA SER A 73 -9.70 4.76 0.75
C SER A 73 -8.18 4.85 0.89
N ALA A 74 -7.62 4.25 1.96
CA ALA A 74 -6.18 4.22 2.19
C ALA A 74 -5.41 3.50 1.07
N SER A 75 -5.96 2.41 0.52
CA SER A 75 -5.33 1.68 -0.59
C SER A 75 -5.31 2.50 -1.88
N GLN A 76 -6.36 3.30 -2.16
CA GLN A 76 -6.38 4.21 -3.30
C GLN A 76 -5.34 5.32 -3.14
N VAL A 77 -5.24 5.93 -1.96
CA VAL A 77 -4.22 6.96 -1.67
C VAL A 77 -2.81 6.39 -1.84
N ALA A 78 -2.56 5.18 -1.34
CA ALA A 78 -1.28 4.50 -1.52
C ALA A 78 -0.97 4.24 -3.00
N ALA A 79 -1.95 3.80 -3.79
CA ALA A 79 -1.78 3.58 -5.23
C ALA A 79 -1.46 4.89 -5.97
N THR A 80 -2.17 5.98 -5.65
CA THR A 80 -1.89 7.31 -6.21
C THR A 80 -0.49 7.78 -5.83
N ALA A 81 -0.08 7.63 -4.57
CA ALA A 81 1.26 8.00 -4.11
C ALA A 81 2.36 7.21 -4.83
N GLN A 82 2.18 5.91 -5.05
CA GLN A 82 3.10 5.09 -5.84
C GLN A 82 3.19 5.56 -7.30
N GLY A 83 2.06 5.92 -7.91
CA GLY A 83 2.03 6.51 -9.26
C GLY A 83 2.81 7.82 -9.34
N THR A 84 2.61 8.73 -8.39
CA THR A 84 3.34 10.01 -8.32
C THR A 84 4.84 9.80 -8.10
N ALA A 85 5.22 8.88 -7.20
CA ALA A 85 6.63 8.54 -6.98
C ALA A 85 7.29 7.99 -8.25
N SER A 86 6.61 7.09 -8.96
CA SER A 86 7.11 6.51 -10.21
C SER A 86 7.30 7.57 -11.30
N TYR A 87 6.35 8.50 -11.41
CA TYR A 87 6.46 9.64 -12.32
C TYR A 87 7.64 10.55 -11.96
N ALA A 88 7.85 10.85 -10.68
CA ALA A 88 8.96 11.68 -10.22
C ALA A 88 10.33 11.03 -10.53
N VAL A 89 10.46 9.71 -10.35
CA VAL A 89 11.67 8.96 -10.72
C VAL A 89 11.95 9.08 -12.23
N GLY A 90 10.91 8.93 -13.07
CA GLY A 90 11.04 9.10 -14.52
C GLY A 90 11.50 10.51 -14.92
N ARG A 91 10.95 11.55 -14.27
CA ARG A 91 11.36 12.95 -14.47
C ARG A 91 12.81 13.19 -14.04
N ALA A 92 13.24 12.60 -12.93
CA ALA A 92 14.62 12.70 -12.48
C ALA A 92 15.61 12.00 -13.43
N ALA A 93 15.21 10.85 -14.00
CA ALA A 93 16.00 10.15 -15.01
C ALA A 93 16.13 10.97 -16.31
N ASP A 94 15.03 11.54 -16.81
CA ASP A 94 15.06 12.44 -17.98
C ASP A 94 15.95 13.68 -17.74
N ALA A 95 15.85 14.28 -16.55
CA ALA A 95 16.68 15.43 -16.19
C ALA A 95 18.18 15.07 -16.16
N ARG A 96 18.55 13.90 -15.63
CA ARG A 96 19.93 13.41 -15.66
C ARG A 96 20.41 13.16 -17.08
N ALA A 97 19.63 12.48 -17.91
CA ALA A 97 19.99 12.22 -19.30
C ALA A 97 20.24 13.51 -20.09
N ARG A 98 19.42 14.55 -19.86
CA ARG A 98 19.63 15.88 -20.44
C ARG A 98 20.91 16.53 -19.94
N ALA A 99 21.16 16.49 -18.63
CA ALA A 99 22.38 17.05 -18.04
C ALA A 99 23.64 16.36 -18.59
N ASP A 100 23.63 15.02 -18.67
CA ASP A 100 24.73 14.22 -19.21
C ASP A 100 24.97 14.53 -20.69
N TYR A 101 23.89 14.66 -21.48
CA TYR A 101 23.99 15.08 -22.88
C TYR A 101 24.59 16.47 -23.02
N THR A 102 24.11 17.46 -22.25
CA THR A 102 24.64 18.82 -22.28
C THR A 102 26.11 18.87 -21.82
N ALA A 103 26.47 18.08 -20.81
CA ALA A 103 27.85 17.97 -20.33
C ALA A 103 28.78 17.40 -21.41
N GLN A 104 28.40 16.29 -22.05
CA GLN A 104 29.18 15.73 -23.16
C GLN A 104 29.27 16.68 -24.36
N TYR A 105 28.16 17.33 -24.72
CA TYR A 105 28.16 18.29 -25.84
C TYR A 105 29.12 19.45 -25.58
N ASN A 106 29.04 20.07 -24.41
CA ASN A 106 29.92 21.18 -24.03
C ASN A 106 31.37 20.74 -23.89
N TRP A 107 31.62 19.54 -23.34
CA TRP A 107 32.95 18.96 -23.28
C TRP A 107 33.52 18.76 -24.68
N GLY A 108 32.77 18.13 -25.59
CA GLY A 108 33.20 17.90 -26.98
C GLY A 108 33.50 19.20 -27.74
N TYR A 109 32.68 20.23 -27.55
CA TYR A 109 32.92 21.55 -28.13
C TYR A 109 34.21 22.19 -27.60
N THR A 110 34.38 22.19 -26.28
CA THR A 110 35.56 22.78 -25.61
C THR A 110 36.83 22.02 -25.99
N ARG A 111 36.75 20.69 -26.05
CA ARG A 111 37.83 19.81 -26.51
C ARG A 111 38.26 20.16 -27.93
N ALA A 112 37.32 20.30 -28.86
CA ALA A 112 37.63 20.63 -30.24
C ALA A 112 38.32 22.00 -30.36
N ALA A 113 37.83 23.01 -29.63
CA ALA A 113 38.45 24.33 -29.58
C ALA A 113 39.88 24.28 -29.02
N ALA A 114 40.10 23.52 -27.94
CA ALA A 114 41.41 23.42 -27.31
C ALA A 114 42.42 22.59 -28.13
N ILE A 115 41.97 21.54 -28.84
CA ILE A 115 42.81 20.84 -29.83
C ILE A 115 43.19 21.81 -30.97
N SER A 116 42.24 22.61 -31.45
CA SER A 116 42.50 23.58 -32.52
C SER A 116 43.51 24.65 -32.09
N ALA A 117 43.42 25.14 -30.86
CA ALA A 117 44.38 26.07 -30.28
C ALA A 117 45.79 25.45 -30.14
N CYS A 118 45.88 24.19 -29.72
CA CYS A 118 47.15 23.46 -29.67
C CYS A 118 47.76 23.26 -31.06
N MET A 119 46.98 22.93 -32.08
CA MET A 119 47.50 22.80 -33.45
C MET A 119 48.00 24.14 -34.00
N ALA A 120 47.41 25.26 -33.59
CA ALA A 120 47.88 26.59 -33.98
C ALA A 120 49.30 26.91 -33.47
N THR A 121 49.82 26.19 -32.47
CA THR A 121 51.21 26.31 -32.01
C THR A 121 52.19 25.42 -32.80
N GLY A 122 51.73 24.74 -33.85
CA GLY A 122 52.54 23.86 -34.69
C GLY A 122 52.62 22.41 -34.23
N ALA A 123 51.84 22.02 -33.21
CA ALA A 123 51.80 20.64 -32.72
C ALA A 123 50.92 19.73 -33.60
N SER A 124 51.20 18.43 -33.59
CA SER A 124 50.45 17.46 -34.39
C SER A 124 49.06 17.18 -33.78
N PRO A 125 48.04 16.85 -34.61
CA PRO A 125 46.68 16.57 -34.11
C PRO A 125 46.63 15.46 -33.07
N ALA A 126 47.44 14.41 -33.26
CA ALA A 126 47.50 13.26 -32.36
C ALA A 126 48.07 13.66 -30.98
N TYR A 127 49.12 14.47 -30.94
CA TYR A 127 49.68 14.98 -29.70
C TYR A 127 48.67 15.88 -28.96
N CYS A 128 48.04 16.80 -29.69
CA CYS A 128 47.06 17.72 -29.11
C CYS A 128 45.85 16.99 -28.53
N ALA A 129 45.35 15.95 -29.19
CA ALA A 129 44.25 15.12 -28.67
C ALA A 129 44.65 14.40 -27.38
N VAL A 130 45.83 13.75 -27.34
CA VAL A 130 46.30 13.01 -26.15
C VAL A 130 46.51 13.93 -24.95
N VAL A 131 47.12 15.11 -25.16
CA VAL A 131 47.34 16.08 -24.08
C VAL A 131 46.01 16.66 -23.60
N ASN A 132 45.07 16.95 -24.50
CA ASN A 132 43.76 17.47 -24.12
C ASN A 132 42.95 16.43 -23.32
N ASP A 133 42.88 15.19 -23.81
CA ASP A 133 42.10 14.11 -23.19
C ASP A 133 42.65 13.68 -21.82
N SER A 134 43.96 13.81 -21.63
CA SER A 134 44.61 13.55 -20.33
C SER A 134 44.44 14.69 -19.34
N THR A 135 44.27 15.93 -19.80
CA THR A 135 44.11 17.11 -18.94
C THR A 135 42.63 17.36 -18.60
N PHE A 136 41.74 17.10 -19.54
CA PHE A 136 40.30 17.30 -19.44
C PHE A 136 39.56 16.03 -19.87
N PRO A 137 39.54 14.99 -19.03
CA PRO A 137 38.84 13.76 -19.36
C PRO A 137 37.34 14.02 -19.58
N PRO A 138 36.66 13.17 -20.37
CA PRO A 138 35.21 13.26 -20.55
C PRO A 138 34.49 13.08 -19.20
N PRO A 139 33.33 13.76 -19.04
CA PRO A 139 32.48 13.62 -17.86
C PRO A 139 31.88 12.22 -17.72
#